data_AF-A0A3Q3EG89-F1
#
_entry.id   AF-A0A3Q3EG89-F1
#
_cell.length_a   1.000
_cell.length_b   1.000
_cell.length_c   1.000
_cell.angle_alpha   90.00
_cell.angle_beta   90.00
_cell.angle_gamma   90.00
#
_symmetry.space_group_name_H-M   'P 1'
#
loop_
_entity.id
_entity.type
_entity.pdbx_description
1 polymer ?
#
loop_
_entity_poly.entity_id
_entity_poly.type
_entity_poly.pdbx_seq_one_letter_code
_entity_poly.pdbx_strand_id
1 'polypeptide(L)'
;MRRSVRVQTRRSAPASFFPNKSSPMLFCVRVCLPVNTWFERISIMVILLNCVTLGMYQPCENIDCTSDRCQILQAFDAFIYIFFALEMVVKMVALGIFGSRCYLGDTWNRLDFFIVMTGMVEYSLDLQNINLSAIRTVRVLRPLKAINRVPSMRILVNLLLDTLPMLGNVLLLCFFVFFIFGIIGVQLWAGLLRNRCYLEENFTLSSGMTLPAPYYQPEEDDERPFICSLASDNGIMSCTDVPARREGGRTCCLDREDAGAGEALGLCINWNQYYTRCHTGSSNPHKGAINFDNIVYAWIVIFQVITLEGWVEIMYYVMDAHSFYNFIYFILLIIVSRPHY
;
A
#
# COMPACT_ATOMS: atom_id res chain seq x y z
N MET A 1 47.60 1.45 -2.85
CA MET A 1 47.46 0.74 -4.13
C MET A 1 46.34 1.38 -4.96
N ARG A 2 46.69 2.18 -5.96
CA ARG A 2 45.73 2.86 -6.87
C ARG A 2 45.16 1.83 -7.85
N ARG A 3 43.86 1.53 -7.77
CA ARG A 3 43.16 0.77 -8.83
C ARG A 3 42.63 1.76 -9.87
N SER A 4 43.25 1.69 -11.05
CA SER A 4 42.89 2.45 -12.26
C SER A 4 41.50 2.04 -12.75
N VAL A 5 40.61 3.03 -12.83
CA VAL A 5 39.31 2.94 -13.52
C VAL A 5 39.59 2.84 -15.00
N ARG A 6 39.48 1.64 -15.58
CA ARG A 6 39.62 1.40 -17.01
C ARG A 6 38.27 1.60 -17.68
N VAL A 7 38.11 2.77 -18.30
CA VAL A 7 37.04 3.11 -19.24
C VAL A 7 36.94 2.01 -20.30
N GLN A 8 35.78 1.37 -20.40
CA GLN A 8 35.49 0.32 -21.37
C GLN A 8 35.29 0.95 -22.76
N THR A 9 36.41 1.23 -23.44
CA THR A 9 36.43 1.57 -24.85
C THR A 9 35.84 0.43 -25.68
N ARG A 10 34.91 0.79 -26.59
CA ARG A 10 34.33 -0.06 -27.63
C ARG A 10 35.39 -0.99 -28.23
N ARG A 11 35.32 -2.28 -27.90
CA ARG A 11 36.05 -3.32 -28.65
C ARG A 11 35.25 -3.65 -29.91
N SER A 12 35.83 -3.27 -31.05
CA SER A 12 35.57 -3.87 -32.35
C SER A 12 35.70 -5.38 -32.25
N ALA A 13 34.62 -6.10 -32.55
CA ALA A 13 34.66 -7.56 -32.68
C ALA A 13 35.38 -7.94 -33.99
N PRO A 14 36.25 -8.97 -33.99
CA PRO A 14 36.95 -9.41 -35.18
C PRO A 14 36.01 -10.09 -36.17
N ALA A 15 36.14 -9.69 -37.42
CA ALA A 15 35.41 -10.20 -38.57
C ALA A 15 35.97 -11.56 -39.01
N SER A 16 35.52 -12.65 -38.39
CA SER A 16 35.89 -14.00 -38.87
C SER A 16 34.97 -15.12 -38.35
N PHE A 17 33.65 -14.98 -38.48
CA PHE A 17 32.75 -16.14 -38.40
C PHE A 17 31.40 -15.86 -39.08
N PHE A 18 31.39 -15.80 -40.41
CA PHE A 18 30.15 -15.88 -41.18
C PHE A 18 30.40 -16.76 -42.42
N PRO A 19 29.80 -17.97 -42.51
CA PRO A 19 29.65 -18.65 -43.78
C PRO A 19 28.52 -17.97 -44.59
N ASN A 20 28.56 -18.26 -45.87
CA ASN A 20 28.10 -17.43 -46.98
C ASN A 20 26.59 -17.51 -47.26
N LYS A 21 26.07 -16.41 -47.84
CA LYS A 21 24.86 -16.22 -48.66
C LYS A 21 23.46 -16.12 -48.03
N SER A 22 22.83 -14.98 -48.38
CA SER A 22 21.39 -14.67 -48.49
C SER A 22 20.52 -14.89 -47.26
N SER A 23 20.50 -13.91 -46.35
CA SER A 23 19.42 -13.80 -45.37
C SER A 23 19.11 -12.33 -45.08
N PRO A 24 17.83 -11.90 -45.02
CA PRO A 24 17.42 -10.56 -44.62
C PRO A 24 17.95 -10.16 -43.23
N MET A 25 18.43 -11.13 -42.43
CA MET A 25 19.13 -10.90 -41.16
C MET A 25 20.39 -10.03 -41.29
N LEU A 26 21.26 -10.22 -42.29
CA LEU A 26 22.52 -9.45 -42.35
C LEU A 26 22.28 -8.01 -42.84
N PHE A 27 21.25 -7.81 -43.67
CA PHE A 27 20.80 -6.49 -44.11
C PHE A 27 20.10 -5.75 -42.96
N CYS A 28 19.24 -6.42 -42.17
CA CYS A 28 18.67 -5.88 -40.94
C CYS A 28 19.74 -5.56 -39.90
N VAL A 29 20.72 -6.42 -39.65
CA VAL A 29 21.78 -6.10 -38.67
C VAL A 29 22.60 -4.89 -39.12
N ARG A 30 22.93 -4.76 -40.41
CA ARG A 30 23.74 -3.64 -40.93
C ARG A 30 22.97 -2.34 -41.15
N VAL A 31 21.66 -2.40 -41.36
CA VAL A 31 20.76 -1.24 -41.50
C VAL A 31 20.15 -0.83 -40.15
N CYS A 32 19.90 -1.75 -39.22
CA CYS A 32 19.36 -1.45 -37.88
C CYS A 32 20.44 -1.04 -36.87
N LEU A 33 21.71 -1.42 -37.02
CA LEU A 33 22.79 -1.00 -36.11
C LEU A 33 23.05 0.53 -36.11
N PRO A 34 22.85 1.27 -37.22
CA PRO A 34 22.91 2.74 -37.24
C PRO A 34 21.56 3.47 -37.39
N VAL A 35 20.42 2.76 -37.46
CA VAL A 35 19.07 3.36 -37.40
C VAL A 35 18.64 3.43 -35.93
N ASN A 36 18.66 4.55 -35.22
CA ASN A 36 19.25 5.87 -35.40
C ASN A 36 19.27 6.42 -33.96
N THR A 37 20.29 7.15 -33.51
CA THR A 37 20.21 7.82 -32.19
C THR A 37 18.96 8.70 -32.08
N TRP A 38 18.45 9.15 -33.23
CA TRP A 38 17.14 9.78 -33.40
C TRP A 38 15.96 8.87 -33.08
N PHE A 39 15.95 7.61 -33.49
CA PHE A 39 14.88 6.65 -33.15
C PHE A 39 14.82 6.39 -31.64
N GLU A 40 15.97 6.25 -30.98
CA GLU A 40 16.04 6.13 -29.52
C GLU A 40 15.52 7.40 -28.82
N ARG A 41 15.92 8.59 -29.31
CA ARG A 41 15.42 9.88 -28.80
C ARG A 41 13.92 10.04 -28.99
N ILE A 42 13.39 9.68 -30.16
CA ILE A 42 11.95 9.73 -30.46
C ILE A 42 11.19 8.78 -29.53
N SER A 43 11.67 7.54 -29.36
CA SER A 43 11.04 6.57 -28.45
C SER A 43 11.00 7.09 -27.01
N ILE A 44 12.06 7.73 -26.52
CA ILE A 44 12.07 8.36 -25.18
C ILE A 44 11.09 9.53 -25.10
N MET A 45 11.01 10.39 -26.13
CA MET A 45 10.05 11.50 -26.14
C MET A 45 8.60 11.00 -26.14
N VAL A 46 8.30 9.91 -26.86
CA VAL A 46 6.98 9.27 -26.86
C VAL A 46 6.65 8.69 -25.48
N ILE A 47 7.63 8.08 -24.79
CA ILE A 47 7.44 7.60 -23.41
C ILE A 47 7.15 8.77 -22.46
N LEU A 48 7.90 9.87 -22.56
CA LEU A 48 7.67 11.06 -21.73
C LEU A 48 6.29 11.66 -21.99
N LEU A 49 5.87 11.76 -23.25
CA LEU A 49 4.53 12.19 -23.60
C LEU A 49 3.46 11.28 -22.98
N ASN A 50 3.67 9.96 -23.00
CA ASN A 50 2.77 9.00 -22.34
C ASN A 50 2.72 9.17 -20.81
N CYS A 51 3.86 9.49 -20.18
CA CYS A 51 3.87 9.78 -18.74
C CYS A 51 3.05 11.05 -18.43
N VAL A 52 3.11 12.07 -19.29
CA VAL A 52 2.31 13.29 -19.14
C VAL A 52 0.82 12.99 -19.34
N THR A 53 0.43 12.20 -20.35
CA THR A 53 -0.99 11.83 -20.55
C THR A 53 -1.53 11.03 -19.37
N LEU A 54 -0.74 10.12 -18.81
CA LEU A 54 -1.08 9.37 -17.59
C LEU A 54 -1.17 10.28 -16.35
N GLY A 55 -0.27 11.26 -16.21
CA GLY A 55 -0.29 12.21 -15.09
C GLY A 55 -1.47 13.20 -15.15
N MET A 56 -1.94 13.54 -16.35
CA MET A 56 -3.13 14.38 -16.56
C MET A 56 -4.45 13.61 -16.40
N TYR A 57 -4.41 12.29 -16.24
CA TYR A 57 -5.61 11.47 -16.10
C TYR A 57 -6.28 11.72 -14.74
N GLN A 58 -7.52 12.23 -14.76
CA GLN A 58 -8.30 12.53 -13.56
C GLN A 58 -9.38 11.45 -13.35
N PRO A 59 -9.23 10.55 -12.35
CA PRO A 59 -10.11 9.40 -12.21
C PRO A 59 -11.56 9.75 -11.87
N CYS A 60 -11.81 10.89 -11.21
CA CYS A 60 -13.16 11.27 -10.75
C CYS A 60 -14.04 11.93 -11.83
N GLU A 61 -13.45 12.47 -12.90
CA GLU A 61 -14.18 13.20 -13.96
C GLU A 61 -14.32 12.36 -15.25
N ASN A 62 -13.49 11.33 -15.43
CA ASN A 62 -13.40 10.53 -16.65
C ASN A 62 -14.11 9.17 -16.56
N ILE A 63 -15.13 9.02 -15.72
CA ILE A 63 -15.86 7.74 -15.55
C ILE A 63 -16.67 7.41 -16.82
N ASP A 64 -17.35 8.39 -17.40
CA ASP A 64 -18.19 8.21 -18.60
C ASP A 64 -17.55 8.76 -19.89
N CYS A 65 -16.31 9.28 -19.81
CA CYS A 65 -15.54 9.86 -20.94
C CYS A 65 -16.36 10.70 -21.94
N THR A 66 -17.28 11.50 -21.40
CA THR A 66 -18.13 12.42 -22.17
C THR A 66 -17.43 13.73 -22.53
N SER A 67 -16.32 14.04 -21.86
CA SER A 67 -15.53 15.26 -22.09
C SER A 67 -14.58 15.11 -23.29
N ASP A 68 -14.50 16.16 -24.13
CA ASP A 68 -13.57 16.24 -25.27
C ASP A 68 -12.11 15.97 -24.85
N ARG A 69 -11.76 16.32 -23.61
CA ARG A 69 -10.43 16.06 -23.04
C ARG A 69 -10.15 14.56 -22.90
N CYS A 70 -11.13 13.75 -22.48
CA CYS A 70 -10.94 12.30 -22.38
C CYS A 70 -10.72 11.70 -23.78
N GLN A 71 -11.52 12.12 -24.77
CA GLN A 71 -11.42 11.60 -26.13
C GLN A 71 -10.06 11.91 -26.76
N ILE A 72 -9.54 13.12 -26.57
CA ILE A 72 -8.20 13.51 -27.04
C ILE A 72 -7.12 12.68 -26.33
N LEU A 73 -7.19 12.53 -25.01
CA LEU A 73 -6.24 11.70 -24.25
C LEU A 73 -6.25 10.23 -24.71
N GLN A 74 -7.44 9.67 -24.94
CA GLN A 74 -7.61 8.30 -25.43
C GLN A 74 -7.03 8.13 -26.84
N ALA A 75 -7.23 9.11 -27.72
CA ALA A 75 -6.64 9.10 -29.06
C ALA A 75 -5.09 9.14 -29.00
N PHE A 76 -4.52 9.97 -28.13
CA PHE A 76 -3.07 10.02 -27.90
C PHE A 76 -2.54 8.69 -27.34
N ASP A 77 -3.20 8.11 -26.34
CA ASP A 77 -2.80 6.83 -25.76
C ASP A 77 -2.87 5.68 -26.78
N ALA A 78 -3.87 5.67 -27.66
CA ALA A 78 -3.98 4.70 -28.75
C ALA A 78 -2.84 4.87 -29.78
N PHE A 79 -2.53 6.11 -30.16
CA PHE A 79 -1.39 6.41 -31.05
C PHE A 79 -0.06 5.92 -30.47
N ILE A 80 0.18 6.22 -29.19
CA ILE A 80 1.38 5.81 -28.45
C ILE A 80 1.48 4.28 -28.39
N TYR A 81 0.36 3.60 -28.12
CA TYR A 81 0.31 2.14 -28.10
C TYR A 81 0.68 1.53 -29.47
N ILE A 82 0.10 2.04 -30.56
CA ILE A 82 0.39 1.56 -31.92
C ILE A 82 1.87 1.74 -32.26
N PHE A 83 2.45 2.90 -31.92
CA PHE A 83 3.88 3.15 -32.12
C PHE A 83 4.75 2.08 -31.43
N PHE A 84 4.42 1.74 -30.19
CA PHE A 84 5.15 0.70 -29.45
C PHE A 84 4.92 -0.72 -29.96
N ALA A 85 3.70 -1.04 -30.42
CA ALA A 85 3.40 -2.32 -31.02
C ALA A 85 4.19 -2.52 -32.33
N LEU A 86 4.22 -1.50 -33.19
CA LEU A 86 5.01 -1.51 -34.43
C LEU A 86 6.50 -1.67 -34.14
N GLU A 87 7.01 -0.94 -33.16
CA GLU A 87 8.39 -1.08 -32.74
C GLU A 87 8.73 -2.51 -32.30
N MET A 88 7.85 -3.15 -31.52
CA MET A 88 8.04 -4.52 -31.07
C MET A 88 8.07 -5.50 -32.25
N VAL A 89 7.15 -5.35 -33.22
CA VAL A 89 7.11 -6.16 -34.44
C VAL A 89 8.40 -6.02 -35.24
N VAL A 90 8.90 -4.80 -35.42
CA VAL A 90 10.17 -4.54 -36.13
C VAL A 90 11.33 -5.25 -35.43
N LYS A 91 11.41 -5.19 -34.09
CA LYS A 91 12.45 -5.89 -33.31
C LYS A 91 12.34 -7.41 -33.42
N MET A 92 11.12 -7.95 -33.38
CA MET A 92 10.89 -9.40 -33.51
C MET A 92 11.33 -9.93 -34.88
N VAL A 93 11.03 -9.20 -35.96
CA VAL A 93 11.45 -9.57 -37.32
C VAL A 93 12.97 -9.48 -37.48
N ALA A 94 13.61 -8.46 -36.90
CA ALA A 94 15.05 -8.26 -37.02
C ALA A 94 15.89 -9.27 -36.19
N LEU A 95 15.45 -9.64 -34.99
CA LEU A 95 16.20 -10.48 -34.04
C LEU A 95 15.77 -11.96 -34.03
N GLY A 96 14.62 -12.28 -34.64
CA GLY A 96 13.97 -13.58 -34.53
C GLY A 96 13.23 -13.79 -33.21
N ILE A 97 12.30 -14.74 -33.19
CA ILE A 97 11.37 -14.95 -32.07
C ILE A 97 11.95 -15.91 -31.02
N PHE A 98 12.49 -17.06 -31.44
CA PHE A 98 12.92 -18.13 -30.54
C PHE A 98 14.42 -18.44 -30.68
N GLY A 99 15.17 -18.26 -29.58
CA GLY A 99 16.60 -18.57 -29.47
C GLY A 99 17.30 -17.80 -28.34
N SER A 100 18.44 -18.31 -27.84
CA SER A 100 19.18 -17.71 -26.71
C SER A 100 19.76 -16.32 -26.98
N ARG A 101 19.81 -15.88 -28.26
CA ARG A 101 20.19 -14.52 -28.69
C ARG A 101 19.06 -13.78 -29.43
N CYS A 102 17.84 -14.28 -29.33
CA CYS A 102 16.65 -13.72 -29.97
C CYS A 102 15.91 -12.76 -29.05
N TYR A 103 14.83 -12.14 -29.54
CA TYR A 103 14.10 -11.09 -28.83
C TYR A 103 13.66 -11.49 -27.40
N LEU A 104 13.16 -12.72 -27.23
CA LEU A 104 12.69 -13.22 -25.91
C LEU A 104 13.81 -13.68 -24.96
N GLY A 105 15.06 -13.74 -25.42
CA GLY A 105 16.21 -14.09 -24.59
C GLY A 105 16.67 -12.95 -23.66
N ASP A 106 16.35 -11.70 -24.00
CA ASP A 106 16.66 -10.53 -23.16
C ASP A 106 15.51 -10.23 -22.18
N THR A 107 15.83 -10.14 -20.89
CA THR A 107 14.85 -9.92 -19.82
C THR A 107 14.08 -8.61 -20.01
N TRP A 108 14.75 -7.57 -20.53
CA TRP A 108 14.16 -6.26 -20.77
C TRP A 108 13.20 -6.23 -21.97
N ASN A 109 13.52 -6.98 -23.03
CA ASN A 109 12.62 -7.16 -24.17
C ASN A 109 11.42 -8.04 -23.79
N ARG A 110 11.58 -8.99 -22.86
CA ARG A 110 10.44 -9.75 -22.29
C ARG A 110 9.47 -8.85 -21.52
N LEU A 111 9.97 -7.85 -20.79
CA LEU A 111 9.15 -6.83 -20.14
C LEU A 111 8.43 -5.93 -21.17
N ASP A 112 9.12 -5.52 -22.23
CA ASP A 112 8.53 -4.75 -23.34
C ASP A 112 7.37 -5.51 -24.01
N PHE A 113 7.58 -6.80 -24.28
CA PHE A 113 6.54 -7.70 -24.79
C PHE A 113 5.33 -7.79 -23.88
N PHE A 114 5.54 -8.00 -22.57
CA PHE A 114 4.46 -8.09 -21.59
C PHE A 114 3.59 -6.82 -21.55
N ILE A 115 4.20 -5.64 -21.62
CA ILE A 115 3.49 -4.35 -21.62
C ILE A 115 2.63 -4.21 -22.87
N VAL A 116 3.17 -4.53 -24.06
CA VAL A 116 2.41 -4.45 -25.32
C VAL A 116 1.26 -5.46 -25.33
N MET A 117 1.49 -6.70 -24.88
CA MET A 117 0.43 -7.71 -24.81
C MET A 117 -0.70 -7.32 -23.85
N THR A 118 -0.38 -6.70 -22.70
CA THR A 118 -1.43 -6.25 -21.78
C THR A 118 -2.26 -5.12 -22.39
N GLY A 119 -1.64 -4.20 -23.14
CA GLY A 119 -2.38 -3.18 -23.89
C GLY A 119 -3.27 -3.76 -24.99
N MET A 120 -2.84 -4.86 -25.63
CA MET A 120 -3.67 -5.57 -26.61
C MET A 120 -4.91 -6.20 -25.97
N VAL A 121 -4.75 -6.78 -24.79
CA VAL A 121 -5.86 -7.36 -24.01
C VAL A 121 -6.83 -6.25 -23.57
N GLU A 122 -6.32 -5.11 -23.09
CA GLU A 122 -7.12 -3.94 -22.72
C GLU A 122 -8.00 -3.47 -23.91
N TYR A 123 -7.40 -3.28 -25.08
CA TYR A 123 -8.13 -2.86 -26.29
C TYR A 123 -9.18 -3.89 -26.75
N SER A 124 -8.87 -5.19 -26.63
CA SER A 124 -9.77 -6.26 -27.04
C SER A 124 -10.98 -6.38 -26.11
N LEU A 125 -10.80 -6.13 -24.81
CA LEU A 125 -11.88 -6.17 -23.82
C LEU A 125 -12.81 -4.95 -23.93
N ASP A 126 -12.26 -3.80 -24.31
CA ASP A 126 -13.04 -2.58 -24.57
C ASP A 126 -14.01 -2.81 -25.74
N LEU A 127 -13.57 -3.49 -26.80
CA LEU A 127 -14.43 -3.90 -27.94
C LEU A 127 -15.57 -4.85 -27.55
N GLN A 128 -15.38 -5.65 -26.50
CA GLN A 128 -16.39 -6.58 -25.97
C GLN A 128 -17.28 -5.94 -24.89
N ASN A 129 -17.08 -4.66 -24.56
CA ASN A 129 -17.73 -3.93 -23.47
C ASN A 129 -17.53 -4.58 -22.08
N ILE A 130 -16.42 -5.30 -21.88
CA ILE A 130 -16.08 -5.93 -20.59
C ILE A 130 -15.12 -5.00 -19.83
N ASN A 131 -15.65 -4.29 -18.84
CA ASN A 131 -14.89 -3.30 -18.08
C ASN A 131 -14.16 -3.92 -16.87
N LEU A 132 -12.90 -4.31 -17.07
CA LEU A 132 -12.01 -4.71 -15.97
C LEU A 132 -11.14 -3.52 -15.52
N SER A 133 -11.58 -2.82 -14.47
CA SER A 133 -10.85 -1.70 -13.86
C SER A 133 -9.40 -2.06 -13.50
N ALA A 134 -9.16 -3.32 -13.08
CA ALA A 134 -7.83 -3.83 -12.77
C ALA A 134 -6.86 -3.85 -13.96
N ILE A 135 -7.33 -4.06 -15.20
CA ILE A 135 -6.43 -4.07 -16.37
C ILE A 135 -6.02 -2.65 -16.74
N ARG A 136 -6.91 -1.67 -16.53
CA ARG A 136 -6.62 -0.24 -16.72
C ARG A 136 -5.54 0.27 -15.78
N THR A 137 -5.21 -0.40 -14.67
CA THR A 137 -4.08 0.01 -13.80
C THR A 137 -2.74 -0.45 -14.37
N VAL A 138 -2.70 -1.49 -15.21
CA VAL A 138 -1.45 -2.02 -15.79
C VAL A 138 -0.76 -1.01 -16.72
N ARG A 139 -1.50 -0.04 -17.26
CA ARG A 139 -0.91 1.07 -18.04
C ARG A 139 0.11 1.90 -17.22
N VAL A 140 0.06 1.87 -15.89
CA VAL A 140 1.06 2.47 -14.99
C VAL A 140 2.46 1.84 -15.15
N LEU A 141 2.55 0.64 -15.76
CA LEU A 141 3.83 -0.01 -16.06
C LEU A 141 4.50 0.53 -17.34
N ARG A 142 3.80 1.26 -18.22
CA ARG A 142 4.36 1.78 -19.49
C ARG A 142 5.63 2.63 -19.31
N PRO A 143 5.75 3.50 -18.29
CA PRO A 143 6.98 4.22 -17.98
C PRO A 143 8.21 3.32 -17.73
N LEU A 144 8.01 2.07 -17.28
CA LEU A 144 9.12 1.12 -17.08
C LEU A 144 9.87 0.78 -18.37
N LYS A 145 9.25 0.98 -19.55
CA LYS A 145 9.93 0.86 -20.86
C LYS A 145 11.12 1.81 -20.98
N ALA A 146 11.14 2.93 -20.24
CA ALA A 146 12.28 3.85 -20.19
C ALA A 146 13.56 3.15 -19.73
N ILE A 147 13.47 2.12 -18.87
CA ILE A 147 14.62 1.34 -18.42
C ILE A 147 15.25 0.60 -19.61
N ASN A 148 14.44 0.02 -20.51
CA ASN A 148 14.93 -0.60 -21.75
C ASN A 148 15.55 0.45 -22.70
N ARG A 149 15.31 1.75 -22.54
CA ARG A 149 15.88 2.80 -23.40
C ARG A 149 17.13 3.45 -22.86
N VAL A 150 17.22 3.59 -21.54
CA VAL A 150 18.32 4.29 -20.90
C VAL A 150 19.30 3.25 -20.31
N PRO A 151 20.45 3.00 -20.96
CA PRO A 151 21.40 1.97 -20.50
C PRO A 151 21.89 2.22 -19.07
N SER A 152 22.03 3.48 -18.66
CA SER A 152 22.40 3.85 -17.28
C SER A 152 21.38 3.36 -16.25
N MET A 153 20.08 3.39 -16.57
CA MET A 153 19.02 2.90 -15.68
C MET A 153 19.05 1.37 -15.57
N ARG A 154 19.35 0.66 -16.67
CA ARG A 154 19.51 -0.80 -16.63
C ARG A 154 20.64 -1.22 -15.71
N ILE A 155 21.78 -0.53 -15.79
CA ILE A 155 22.93 -0.82 -14.91
C ILE A 155 22.51 -0.62 -13.46
N LEU A 156 21.83 0.48 -13.12
CA LEU A 156 21.36 0.75 -11.77
C LEU A 156 20.40 -0.33 -11.26
N VAL A 157 19.39 -0.71 -12.04
CA VAL A 157 18.42 -1.73 -11.62
C VAL A 157 19.07 -3.11 -11.48
N ASN A 158 19.97 -3.50 -12.39
CA ASN A 158 20.71 -4.74 -12.27
C ASN A 158 21.56 -4.76 -10.99
N LEU A 159 22.28 -3.67 -10.69
CA LEU A 159 23.05 -3.55 -9.45
C LEU A 159 22.16 -3.66 -8.20
N LEU A 160 20.93 -3.11 -8.25
CA LEU A 160 19.97 -3.25 -7.15
C LEU A 160 19.52 -4.71 -7.02
N LEU A 161 19.12 -5.35 -8.12
CA LEU A 161 18.71 -6.75 -8.12
C LEU A 161 19.84 -7.69 -7.69
N ASP A 162 21.10 -7.37 -8.01
CA ASP A 162 22.28 -8.13 -7.59
C ASP A 162 22.53 -8.06 -6.07
N THR A 163 22.04 -7.02 -5.38
CA THR A 163 22.16 -6.91 -3.91
C THR A 163 21.00 -7.59 -3.16
N LEU A 164 19.85 -7.83 -3.81
CA LEU A 164 18.70 -8.48 -3.18
C LEU A 164 18.99 -9.87 -2.56
N PRO A 165 19.76 -10.78 -3.20
CA PRO A 165 20.08 -12.07 -2.60
C PRO A 165 20.84 -11.95 -1.27
N MET A 166 21.67 -10.90 -1.12
CA MET A 166 22.40 -10.66 0.12
C MET A 166 21.46 -10.22 1.26
N LEU A 167 20.37 -9.52 0.92
CA LEU A 167 19.32 -9.11 1.86
C LEU A 167 18.47 -10.31 2.34
N GLY A 168 18.42 -11.40 1.57
CA GLY A 168 17.57 -12.57 1.87
C GLY A 168 17.78 -13.16 3.26
N ASN A 169 19.04 -13.19 3.75
CA ASN A 169 19.35 -13.66 5.09
C ASN A 169 18.72 -12.79 6.19
N VAL A 170 18.71 -11.47 5.99
CA VAL A 170 18.12 -10.50 6.92
C VAL A 170 16.60 -10.61 6.89
N LEU A 171 16.00 -10.80 5.71
CA LEU A 171 14.56 -11.01 5.57
C LEU A 171 14.09 -12.30 6.27
N LEU A 172 14.88 -13.37 6.22
CA LEU A 172 14.59 -14.61 6.93
C LEU A 172 14.62 -14.41 8.45
N LEU A 173 15.62 -13.68 8.97
CA LEU A 173 15.64 -13.31 10.39
C LEU A 173 14.44 -12.44 10.77
N CYS A 174 14.11 -11.45 9.94
CA CYS A 174 12.94 -10.58 10.11
C CYS A 174 11.64 -11.41 10.18
N PHE A 175 11.47 -12.38 9.29
CA PHE A 175 10.32 -13.28 9.30
C PHE A 175 10.16 -14.04 10.64
N PHE A 176 11.25 -14.54 11.23
CA PHE A 176 11.20 -15.20 12.53
C PHE A 176 10.80 -14.24 13.66
N VAL A 177 11.32 -13.01 13.65
CA VAL A 177 10.92 -11.98 14.63
C VAL A 177 9.42 -11.70 14.52
N PHE A 178 8.90 -11.49 13.32
CA PHE A 178 7.46 -11.30 13.07
C PHE A 178 6.63 -12.49 13.55
N PHE A 179 7.11 -13.72 13.33
CA PHE A 179 6.39 -14.91 13.75
C PHE A 179 6.35 -15.05 15.28
N ILE A 180 7.50 -14.93 15.96
CA ILE A 180 7.59 -15.09 17.42
C ILE A 180 6.78 -14.01 18.13
N PHE A 181 7.04 -12.74 17.82
CA PHE A 181 6.31 -11.63 18.45
C PHE A 181 4.84 -11.62 18.03
N GLY A 182 4.53 -12.00 16.79
CA GLY A 182 3.15 -12.11 16.30
C GLY A 182 2.33 -13.13 17.08
N ILE A 183 2.87 -14.33 17.31
CA ILE A 183 2.18 -15.36 18.10
C ILE A 183 2.03 -14.91 19.56
N ILE A 184 3.07 -14.31 20.16
CA ILE A 184 2.98 -13.76 21.53
C ILE A 184 1.88 -12.70 21.61
N GLY A 185 1.83 -11.76 20.68
CA GLY A 185 0.83 -10.70 20.67
C GLY A 185 -0.60 -11.22 20.49
N VAL A 186 -0.81 -12.21 19.61
CA VAL A 186 -2.13 -12.85 19.43
C VAL A 186 -2.56 -13.58 20.70
N GLN A 187 -1.66 -14.33 21.33
CA GLN A 187 -2.00 -15.08 22.55
C GLN A 187 -2.31 -14.18 23.75
N LEU A 188 -1.67 -13.01 23.84
CA LEU A 188 -1.87 -12.09 24.95
C LEU A 188 -3.07 -11.15 24.75
N TRP A 189 -3.35 -10.70 23.52
CA TRP A 189 -4.26 -9.56 23.31
C TRP A 189 -5.36 -9.77 22.27
N ALA A 190 -5.60 -11.01 21.83
CA ALA A 190 -6.72 -11.31 20.95
C ALA A 190 -8.05 -10.84 21.58
N GLY A 191 -8.82 -10.03 20.83
CA GLY A 191 -10.12 -9.51 21.25
C GLY A 191 -10.08 -8.32 22.21
N LEU A 192 -8.96 -8.04 22.89
CA LEU A 192 -8.91 -7.02 23.95
C LEU A 192 -9.10 -5.58 23.43
N LEU A 193 -8.60 -5.28 22.22
CA LEU A 193 -8.75 -3.93 21.65
C LEU A 193 -10.20 -3.60 21.24
N ARG A 194 -11.11 -4.58 21.31
CA ARG A 194 -12.55 -4.39 21.09
C ARG A 194 -13.30 -3.93 22.33
N ASN A 195 -12.66 -3.91 23.50
CA ASN A 195 -13.31 -3.55 24.75
C ASN A 195 -13.80 -2.11 24.75
N ARG A 196 -15.06 -1.89 25.12
CA ARG A 196 -15.68 -0.58 25.28
C ARG A 196 -16.54 -0.56 26.55
N CYS A 197 -16.83 0.63 27.06
CA CYS A 197 -17.73 0.81 28.19
C CYS A 197 -19.18 0.92 27.70
N TYR A 198 -19.99 -0.07 28.03
CA TYR A 198 -21.41 -0.17 27.72
C TYR A 198 -22.25 0.25 28.91
N LEU A 199 -23.51 0.61 28.61
CA LEU A 199 -24.55 0.78 29.62
C LEU A 199 -24.92 -0.57 30.26
N GLU A 200 -25.46 -0.52 31.47
CA GLU A 200 -26.03 -1.69 32.13
C GLU A 200 -27.27 -2.20 31.36
N GLU A 201 -27.49 -3.52 31.30
CA GLU A 201 -28.59 -4.12 30.50
C GLU A 201 -29.99 -3.65 30.92
N ASN A 202 -30.16 -3.29 32.21
CA ASN A 202 -31.42 -2.82 32.77
C ASN A 202 -31.57 -1.29 32.76
N PHE A 203 -30.79 -0.58 31.94
CA PHE A 203 -30.87 0.87 31.83
C PHE A 203 -32.16 1.28 31.09
N THR A 204 -33.22 1.52 31.86
CA THR A 204 -34.45 2.15 31.35
C THR A 204 -34.29 3.66 31.37
N LEU A 205 -35.09 4.42 30.61
CA LEU A 205 -35.10 5.88 30.65
C LEU A 205 -36.51 6.37 30.97
N SER A 206 -36.65 7.55 31.60
CA SER A 206 -37.98 8.12 31.85
C SER A 206 -38.65 8.50 30.52
N SER A 207 -39.97 8.34 30.44
CA SER A 207 -40.77 8.54 29.23
C SER A 207 -40.56 9.93 28.62
N GLY A 208 -39.97 10.00 27.42
CA GLY A 208 -39.81 11.24 26.66
C GLY A 208 -38.36 11.63 26.29
N MET A 209 -37.34 10.89 26.75
CA MET A 209 -35.94 11.12 26.40
C MET A 209 -35.42 10.09 25.38
N THR A 210 -34.46 10.48 24.53
CA THR A 210 -33.76 9.58 23.61
C THR A 210 -32.67 8.82 24.36
N LEU A 211 -32.59 7.50 24.16
CA LEU A 211 -31.54 6.67 24.74
C LEU A 211 -30.16 7.14 24.21
N PRO A 212 -29.15 7.33 25.09
CA PRO A 212 -27.78 7.55 24.64
C PRO A 212 -27.24 6.35 23.85
N ALA A 213 -26.12 6.55 23.15
CA ALA A 213 -25.44 5.49 22.41
C ALA A 213 -25.18 4.26 23.29
N PRO A 214 -25.17 3.04 22.72
CA PRO A 214 -25.05 1.81 23.51
C PRO A 214 -23.71 1.69 24.25
N TYR A 215 -22.66 2.39 23.78
CA TYR A 215 -21.35 2.46 24.42
C TYR A 215 -20.78 3.87 24.34
N TYR A 216 -19.82 4.17 25.21
CA TYR A 216 -19.14 5.45 25.25
C TYR A 216 -18.29 5.69 23.98
N GLN A 217 -18.60 6.77 23.26
CA GLN A 217 -17.85 7.25 22.09
C GLN A 217 -17.30 8.66 22.37
N PRO A 218 -15.97 8.89 22.27
CA PRO A 218 -15.39 10.22 22.36
C PRO A 218 -15.73 11.08 21.11
N GLU A 219 -15.65 12.41 21.24
CA GLU A 219 -15.99 13.36 20.15
C GLU A 219 -15.08 13.24 18.90
N GLU A 220 -13.85 12.75 19.07
CA GLU A 220 -12.90 12.42 18.00
C GLU A 220 -13.06 10.95 17.57
N ASP A 221 -14.20 10.68 16.91
CA ASP A 221 -14.69 9.36 16.50
C ASP A 221 -13.59 8.51 15.81
N ASP A 222 -13.38 7.29 16.32
CA ASP A 222 -12.45 6.24 15.86
C ASP A 222 -10.92 6.49 15.90
N GLU A 223 -10.42 7.72 16.01
CA GLU A 223 -8.96 7.98 16.03
C GLU A 223 -8.33 7.67 17.39
N ARG A 224 -9.06 7.93 18.48
CA ARG A 224 -8.62 7.67 19.86
C ARG A 224 -9.75 7.03 20.67
N PRO A 225 -10.04 5.73 20.47
CA PRO A 225 -11.10 5.06 21.21
C PRO A 225 -10.72 4.91 22.68
N PHE A 226 -11.72 5.04 23.56
CA PHE A 226 -11.57 4.68 24.97
C PHE A 226 -11.68 3.16 25.13
N ILE A 227 -10.57 2.51 25.46
CA ILE A 227 -10.50 1.06 25.63
C ILE A 227 -10.42 0.76 27.12
N CYS A 228 -11.36 -0.05 27.61
CA CYS A 228 -11.40 -0.45 29.01
C CYS A 228 -10.76 -1.83 29.23
N SER A 229 -10.33 -2.07 30.46
CA SER A 229 -9.91 -3.38 30.94
C SER A 229 -11.09 -4.21 31.45
N LEU A 230 -11.07 -5.52 31.18
CA LEU A 230 -12.01 -6.45 31.81
C LEU A 230 -11.62 -6.69 33.27
N ALA A 231 -12.56 -7.11 34.11
CA ALA A 231 -12.31 -7.40 35.52
C ALA A 231 -11.29 -8.53 35.77
N SER A 232 -10.99 -9.35 34.75
CA SER A 232 -9.93 -10.37 34.81
C SER A 232 -8.52 -9.81 34.59
N ASP A 233 -8.44 -8.63 33.99
CA ASP A 233 -7.20 -8.02 33.51
C ASP A 233 -6.81 -6.85 34.42
N ASN A 234 -5.53 -6.48 34.40
CA ASN A 234 -5.00 -5.39 35.24
C ASN A 234 -4.62 -4.18 34.38
N GLY A 235 -5.47 -3.85 33.41
CA GLY A 235 -5.25 -2.71 32.51
C GLY A 235 -5.36 -1.37 33.23
N ILE A 236 -4.79 -0.32 32.64
CA ILE A 236 -4.71 1.00 33.28
C ILE A 236 -6.08 1.70 33.32
N MET A 237 -6.90 1.52 32.27
CA MET A 237 -8.16 2.23 32.12
C MET A 237 -9.34 1.35 32.55
N SER A 238 -10.17 1.91 33.43
CA SER A 238 -11.45 1.34 33.86
C SER A 238 -12.59 2.21 33.34
N CYS A 239 -13.80 1.65 33.25
CA CYS A 239 -15.00 2.41 32.91
C CYS A 239 -15.36 3.48 33.96
N THR A 240 -14.76 3.43 35.15
CA THR A 240 -14.83 4.50 36.15
C THR A 240 -14.06 5.76 35.76
N ASP A 241 -13.10 5.64 34.84
CA ASP A 241 -12.22 6.73 34.41
C ASP A 241 -12.79 7.49 33.21
N VAL A 242 -14.00 7.14 32.76
CA VAL A 242 -14.68 7.83 31.66
C VAL A 242 -14.93 9.29 32.06
N PRO A 243 -14.46 10.27 31.27
CA PRO A 243 -14.59 11.67 31.61
C PRO A 243 -16.06 12.12 31.57
N ALA A 244 -16.44 13.01 32.48
CA ALA A 244 -17.75 13.63 32.48
C ALA A 244 -18.02 14.36 31.16
N ARG A 245 -19.26 14.22 30.65
CA ARG A 245 -19.69 14.80 29.38
C ARG A 245 -19.49 16.31 29.38
N ARG A 246 -18.99 16.86 28.27
CA ARG A 246 -18.84 18.31 28.09
C ARG A 246 -19.72 18.77 26.93
N GLU A 247 -20.32 19.94 27.07
CA GLU A 247 -21.11 20.59 26.02
C GLU A 247 -20.73 22.08 26.01
N GLY A 248 -20.25 22.60 24.87
CA GLY A 248 -19.80 23.99 24.76
C GLY A 248 -18.66 24.38 25.73
N GLY A 249 -17.80 23.42 26.09
CA GLY A 249 -16.68 23.62 27.03
C GLY A 249 -17.05 23.61 28.52
N ARG A 250 -18.33 23.41 28.86
CA ARG A 250 -18.80 23.22 30.24
C ARG A 250 -19.03 21.74 30.53
N THR A 251 -18.62 21.29 31.70
CA THR A 251 -18.89 19.92 32.17
C THR A 251 -20.36 19.81 32.59
N CYS A 252 -21.09 18.84 32.04
CA CYS A 252 -22.40 18.45 32.53
C CYS A 252 -22.24 17.81 33.92
N CYS A 253 -22.99 18.28 34.92
CA CYS A 253 -22.95 17.75 36.28
C CYS A 253 -24.31 17.19 36.74
N LEU A 254 -25.34 17.26 35.89
CA LEU A 254 -26.69 16.81 36.24
C LEU A 254 -26.84 15.32 35.97
N ASP A 255 -27.63 14.68 36.82
CA ASP A 255 -27.94 13.26 36.74
C ASP A 255 -29.30 13.03 36.08
N ARG A 256 -29.62 11.76 35.81
CA ARG A 256 -30.91 11.38 35.21
C ARG A 256 -32.13 11.78 36.07
N GLU A 257 -31.97 11.84 37.40
CA GLU A 257 -33.06 12.19 38.31
C GLU A 257 -33.45 13.67 38.19
N ASP A 258 -32.47 14.55 37.97
CA ASP A 258 -32.67 15.98 37.75
C ASP A 258 -33.47 16.26 36.47
N ALA A 259 -33.35 15.39 35.47
CA ALA A 259 -34.09 15.46 34.22
C ALA A 259 -35.59 15.15 34.38
N GLY A 260 -36.00 14.45 35.44
CA GLY A 260 -37.39 14.07 35.72
C GLY A 260 -38.17 15.13 36.49
N ALA A 261 -37.52 16.16 37.02
CA ALA A 261 -38.09 17.11 37.98
C ALA A 261 -38.57 18.45 37.38
N GLY A 262 -38.47 18.68 36.06
CA GLY A 262 -38.92 19.90 35.40
C GLY A 262 -38.54 19.98 33.92
N GLU A 263 -39.20 20.86 33.15
CA GLU A 263 -39.10 21.01 31.68
C GLU A 263 -37.68 20.76 31.11
N ALA A 264 -37.52 19.63 30.42
CA ALA A 264 -36.24 19.05 29.99
C ALA A 264 -35.51 19.79 28.84
N LEU A 265 -35.94 21.01 28.48
CA LEU A 265 -35.38 21.74 27.33
C LEU A 265 -34.17 22.60 27.77
N GLY A 266 -32.97 22.05 27.61
CA GLY A 266 -31.69 22.78 27.79
C GLY A 266 -30.82 22.35 28.98
N LEU A 267 -31.11 21.23 29.63
CA LEU A 267 -30.31 20.70 30.74
C LEU A 267 -29.19 19.76 30.23
N CYS A 268 -27.94 20.07 30.60
CA CYS A 268 -26.74 19.30 30.29
C CYS A 268 -26.62 18.11 31.27
N ILE A 269 -27.12 16.93 30.87
CA ILE A 269 -27.06 15.70 31.67
C ILE A 269 -25.76 14.94 31.36
N ASN A 270 -25.06 14.50 32.40
CA ASN A 270 -23.87 13.68 32.27
C ASN A 270 -24.25 12.21 32.06
N TRP A 271 -24.51 11.81 30.81
CA TRP A 271 -24.76 10.40 30.49
C TRP A 271 -23.53 9.51 30.64
N ASN A 272 -22.32 10.09 30.63
CA ASN A 272 -21.08 9.32 30.63
C ASN A 272 -20.87 8.50 31.91
N GLN A 273 -21.44 8.94 33.03
CA GLN A 273 -21.34 8.24 34.32
C GLN A 273 -22.05 6.88 34.36
N TYR A 274 -22.96 6.62 33.40
CA TYR A 274 -23.73 5.38 33.37
C TYR A 274 -23.06 4.27 32.53
N TYR A 275 -21.94 4.56 31.84
CA TYR A 275 -21.15 3.55 31.15
C TYR A 275 -20.21 2.84 32.13
N THR A 276 -20.76 1.95 32.96
CA THR A 276 -20.01 1.29 34.04
C THR A 276 -19.48 -0.09 33.68
N ARG A 277 -20.01 -0.72 32.61
CA ARG A 277 -19.70 -2.11 32.27
C ARG A 277 -18.72 -2.20 31.11
N CYS A 278 -17.51 -2.70 31.37
CA CYS A 278 -16.58 -3.03 30.29
C CYS A 278 -17.01 -4.34 29.60
N HIS A 279 -17.15 -4.31 28.27
CA HIS A 279 -17.53 -5.47 27.48
C HIS A 279 -16.85 -5.46 26.11
N THR A 280 -16.55 -6.65 25.58
CA THR A 280 -15.93 -6.84 24.26
C THR A 280 -16.93 -6.49 23.14
N GLY A 281 -16.67 -5.42 22.40
CA GLY A 281 -17.48 -4.98 21.28
C GLY A 281 -17.19 -5.73 19.97
N SER A 282 -17.73 -5.21 18.87
CA SER A 282 -17.60 -5.82 17.53
C SER A 282 -16.51 -5.21 16.66
N SER A 283 -16.10 -3.96 16.92
CA SER A 283 -15.14 -3.21 16.09
C SER A 283 -13.83 -2.92 16.82
N ASN A 284 -12.74 -2.99 16.06
CA ASN A 284 -11.39 -2.64 16.50
C ASN A 284 -11.06 -1.17 16.15
N PRO A 285 -10.07 -0.54 16.83
CA PRO A 285 -9.60 0.81 16.53
C PRO A 285 -9.20 1.04 15.08
N HIS A 286 -9.19 2.30 14.63
CA HIS A 286 -8.77 2.70 13.28
C HIS A 286 -9.45 1.89 12.16
N LYS A 287 -10.78 1.80 12.20
CA LYS A 287 -11.59 1.01 11.23
C LYS A 287 -11.18 -0.47 11.15
N GLY A 288 -10.68 -1.00 12.27
CA GLY A 288 -10.23 -2.38 12.40
C GLY A 288 -8.85 -2.70 11.84
N ALA A 289 -8.05 -1.69 11.47
CA ALA A 289 -6.68 -1.90 11.00
C ALA A 289 -5.73 -2.39 12.11
N ILE A 290 -5.93 -1.93 13.35
CA ILE A 290 -5.07 -2.24 14.50
C ILE A 290 -5.76 -3.26 15.41
N ASN A 291 -5.28 -4.50 15.40
CA ASN A 291 -5.75 -5.56 16.31
C ASN A 291 -4.75 -6.73 16.38
N PHE A 292 -4.94 -7.61 17.37
CA PHE A 292 -4.16 -8.85 17.55
C PHE A 292 -5.05 -10.09 17.41
N ASP A 293 -6.16 -10.00 16.67
CA ASP A 293 -7.13 -11.10 16.59
C ASP A 293 -6.65 -12.24 15.68
N ASN A 294 -5.77 -11.92 14.72
CA ASN A 294 -5.16 -12.88 13.80
C ASN A 294 -3.68 -12.55 13.59
N ILE A 295 -2.91 -13.56 13.19
CA ILE A 295 -1.46 -13.41 12.95
C ILE A 295 -1.13 -12.35 11.89
N VAL A 296 -1.95 -12.22 10.85
CA VAL A 296 -1.72 -11.23 9.76
C VAL A 296 -1.91 -9.80 10.26
N TYR A 297 -2.96 -9.55 11.05
CA TYR A 297 -3.16 -8.23 11.65
C TYR A 297 -2.07 -7.92 12.68
N ALA A 298 -1.67 -8.90 13.48
CA ALA A 298 -0.54 -8.76 14.39
C ALA A 298 0.76 -8.40 13.63
N TRP A 299 1.01 -8.97 12.44
CA TRP A 299 2.14 -8.59 11.60
C TRP A 299 2.08 -7.16 11.07
N ILE A 300 0.89 -6.67 10.70
CA ILE A 300 0.71 -5.27 10.30
C ILE A 300 1.08 -4.34 11.46
N VAL A 301 0.59 -4.65 12.66
CA VAL A 301 0.88 -3.89 13.88
C VAL A 301 2.37 -3.95 14.22
N ILE A 302 3.00 -5.13 14.16
CA ILE A 302 4.44 -5.30 14.40
C ILE A 302 5.27 -4.51 13.38
N PHE A 303 4.89 -4.54 12.10
CA PHE A 303 5.55 -3.75 11.07
C PHE A 303 5.52 -2.26 11.40
N GLN A 304 4.34 -1.74 11.78
CA GLN A 304 4.17 -0.35 12.20
C GLN A 304 4.99 -0.01 13.47
N VAL A 305 5.11 -0.94 14.43
CA VAL A 305 5.98 -0.74 15.59
C VAL A 305 7.46 -0.69 15.21
N ILE A 306 7.90 -1.57 14.30
CA ILE A 306 9.29 -1.62 13.83
C ILE A 306 9.67 -0.37 13.02
N THR A 307 8.73 0.27 12.32
CA THR A 307 8.98 1.57 11.65
C THR A 307 9.05 2.75 12.61
N LEU A 308 8.66 2.57 13.89
CA LEU A 308 8.54 3.60 14.92
C LEU A 308 7.48 4.67 14.63
N GLU A 309 6.44 4.34 13.86
CA GLU A 309 5.34 5.26 13.60
C GLU A 309 4.08 4.83 14.35
N GLY A 310 3.54 5.69 15.22
CA GLY A 310 2.33 5.39 16.00
C GLY A 310 2.46 4.22 17.01
N TRP A 311 3.68 3.71 17.24
CA TRP A 311 3.92 2.57 18.13
C TRP A 311 3.54 2.83 19.59
N VAL A 312 3.67 4.09 20.03
CA VAL A 312 3.32 4.53 21.38
C VAL A 312 1.82 4.41 21.62
N GLU A 313 0.99 4.75 20.63
CA GLU A 313 -0.47 4.68 20.73
C GLU A 313 -0.93 3.22 20.85
N ILE A 314 -0.36 2.33 20.03
CA ILE A 314 -0.63 0.89 20.09
C ILE A 314 -0.23 0.32 21.46
N MET A 315 0.93 0.73 21.98
CA MET A 315 1.38 0.32 23.31
C MET A 315 0.39 0.77 24.39
N TYR A 316 -0.08 2.02 24.34
CA TYR A 316 -1.06 2.53 25.30
C TYR A 316 -2.40 1.78 25.21
N TYR A 317 -2.92 1.50 24.02
CA TYR A 317 -4.13 0.68 23.88
C TYR A 317 -4.02 -0.68 24.56
N VAL A 318 -2.87 -1.33 24.43
CA VAL A 318 -2.62 -2.64 25.05
C VAL A 318 -2.37 -2.52 26.56
N MET A 319 -1.79 -1.42 27.01
CA MET A 319 -1.60 -1.14 28.45
C MET A 319 -2.93 -0.84 29.14
N ASP A 320 -3.79 -0.06 28.49
CA ASP A 320 -5.12 0.31 28.98
C ASP A 320 -6.04 -0.90 29.09
N ALA A 321 -5.97 -1.84 28.13
CA ALA A 321 -6.83 -3.02 28.10
C ALA A 321 -6.37 -4.18 28.99
N HIS A 322 -5.06 -4.44 29.09
CA HIS A 322 -4.55 -5.70 29.69
C HIS A 322 -3.64 -5.49 30.90
N SER A 323 -2.55 -4.73 30.76
CA SER A 323 -1.59 -4.49 31.86
C SER A 323 -0.57 -3.41 31.54
N PHE A 324 -0.19 -2.63 32.55
CA PHE A 324 0.93 -1.69 32.47
C PHE A 324 2.23 -2.36 31.98
N TYR A 325 2.54 -3.59 32.40
CA TYR A 325 3.82 -4.26 32.08
C TYR A 325 3.98 -4.65 30.60
N ASN A 326 2.93 -4.51 29.79
CA ASN A 326 3.00 -4.80 28.36
C ASN A 326 4.03 -3.93 27.61
N PHE A 327 4.47 -2.79 28.17
CA PHE A 327 5.55 -1.98 27.60
C PHE A 327 6.82 -2.81 27.30
N ILE A 328 7.11 -3.84 28.12
CA ILE A 328 8.29 -4.70 27.96
C ILE A 328 8.32 -5.37 26.58
N TYR A 329 7.15 -5.84 26.11
CA TYR A 329 7.05 -6.45 24.78
C TYR A 329 7.47 -5.47 23.68
N PHE A 330 6.97 -4.23 23.72
CA PHE A 330 7.24 -3.23 22.69
C PHE A 330 8.71 -2.80 22.70
N ILE A 331 9.28 -2.59 23.89
CA ILE A 331 10.70 -2.25 24.03
C ILE A 331 11.59 -3.39 23.51
N LEU A 332 11.29 -4.64 23.88
CA LEU A 332 12.05 -5.80 23.37
C LEU A 332 11.93 -5.94 21.85
N LEU A 333 10.72 -5.77 21.29
CA LEU A 333 10.50 -5.83 19.85
C LEU A 333 11.35 -4.78 19.11
N ILE A 334 11.37 -3.54 19.61
CA ILE A 334 12.15 -2.44 19.00
C ILE A 334 13.65 -2.75 19.07
N ILE A 335 14.16 -3.17 20.23
CA ILE A 335 15.58 -3.47 20.43
C ILE A 335 16.03 -4.64 19.54
N VAL A 336 15.27 -5.73 19.51
CA VAL A 336 15.61 -6.94 18.73
C VAL A 336 15.53 -6.67 17.23
N SER A 337 14.54 -5.90 16.78
CA SER A 337 14.35 -5.62 15.35
C SER A 337 15.34 -4.59 14.80
N ARG A 338 15.94 -3.77 15.67
CA ARG A 338 16.93 -2.75 15.31
C ARG A 338 18.22 -2.95 16.12
N PRO A 339 19.04 -3.97 15.80
CA PRO A 339 20.37 -4.05 16.40
C PRO A 339 21.18 -2.83 15.96
N HIS A 340 21.49 -1.95 16.92
CA HIS A 340 22.41 -0.84 16.72
C HIS A 340 23.78 -1.40 16.30
N TYR A 341 24.11 -1.25 15.02
CA TYR A 341 25.45 -1.39 14.49
C TYR A 341 25.92 -0.05 13.93
#